data_AF-A0AA39SRL4-F1
#
_entry.id   AF-A0AA39SRL4-F1
#
_cell.length_a   1.000
_cell.length_b   1.000
_cell.length_c   1.000
_cell.angle_alpha   90.00
_cell.angle_beta   90.00
_cell.angle_gamma   90.00
#
_symmetry.space_group_name_H-M   'P 1'
#
loop_
_entity.id
_entity.type
_entity.pdbx_description
1 polymer ?
#
loop_
_entity_poly.entity_id
_entity_poly.type
_entity_poly.pdbx_seq_one_letter_code
_entity_poly.pdbx_strand_id
1 'polypeptide(L)'
;MIYPLAFGFANSECSKSWTWLLKQVHNVILQPELVMIVSDWHTGISNGMRTIFPDAAHGVCAYHLAKNLKQHCMKRGDVINLYYRATYMYHVGEFDRLMAELKSIHPKVYDELIEVGI
;
A
#
# COMPACT_ATOMS: atom_id res chain seq x y z
N MET A 1 -1.22 -1.53 19.00
CA MET A 1 -2.44 -2.34 19.13
C MET A 1 -3.29 -2.08 17.89
N ILE A 2 -3.75 -3.12 17.19
CA ILE A 2 -4.63 -2.98 16.02
C ILE A 2 -6.04 -3.29 16.49
N TYR A 3 -6.99 -2.38 16.25
CA TYR A 3 -8.41 -2.59 16.56
C TYR A 3 -9.19 -2.68 15.25
N PRO A 4 -9.97 -3.75 15.01
CA PRO A 4 -10.76 -3.85 13.80
C PRO A 4 -11.91 -2.85 13.83
N LEU A 5 -11.95 -1.93 12.86
CA LEU A 5 -13.02 -0.93 12.74
C LEU A 5 -14.27 -1.51 12.08
N ALA A 6 -14.11 -2.36 11.07
CA ALA A 6 -15.20 -2.93 10.29
C ALA A 6 -14.77 -4.24 9.60
N PHE A 7 -15.76 -5.05 9.22
CA PHE A 7 -15.58 -6.24 8.39
C PHE A 7 -16.64 -6.25 7.28
N GLY A 8 -16.28 -6.76 6.10
CA GLY A 8 -17.19 -6.86 4.96
C GLY A 8 -17.07 -8.22 4.29
N PHE A 9 -18.21 -8.76 3.85
CA PHE A 9 -18.28 -9.98 3.04
C PHE A 9 -18.69 -9.59 1.63
N ALA A 10 -17.93 -10.07 0.63
CA ALA A 10 -18.20 -9.77 -0.77
C ALA A 10 -17.87 -10.97 -1.66
N ASN A 11 -18.50 -11.01 -2.83
CA ASN A 11 -18.38 -12.15 -3.75
C ASN A 11 -17.01 -12.22 -4.45
N SER A 12 -16.33 -11.09 -4.58
CA SER A 12 -15.01 -11.00 -5.22
C SER A 12 -14.27 -9.70 -4.87
N GLU A 13 -12.95 -9.72 -5.02
CA GLU A 13 -12.08 -8.55 -4.92
C GLU A 13 -12.20 -7.67 -6.17
N CYS A 14 -13.33 -6.97 -6.32
CA CYS A 14 -13.58 -6.07 -7.45
C CYS A 14 -13.90 -4.65 -7.00
N SER A 15 -13.83 -3.69 -7.94
CA SER A 15 -14.12 -2.27 -7.68
C SER A 15 -15.47 -2.06 -7.00
N LYS A 16 -16.50 -2.84 -7.37
CA LYS A 16 -17.83 -2.73 -6.75
C LYS A 16 -17.82 -3.12 -5.28
N SER A 17 -17.19 -4.24 -4.94
CA SER A 17 -17.06 -4.73 -3.56
C SER A 17 -16.28 -3.74 -2.69
N TRP A 18 -15.13 -3.27 -3.17
CA TRP A 18 -14.29 -2.31 -2.45
C TRP A 18 -14.99 -0.97 -2.25
N THR A 19 -15.64 -0.44 -3.29
CA THR A 19 -16.39 0.83 -3.20
C THR A 19 -17.53 0.72 -2.18
N TRP A 20 -18.26 -0.41 -2.18
CA TRP A 20 -19.33 -0.62 -1.19
C TRP A 20 -18.80 -0.63 0.24
N LEU A 21 -17.72 -1.36 0.50
CA LEU A 21 -17.11 -1.46 1.84
C LEU A 21 -16.59 -0.10 2.31
N LEU A 22 -15.83 0.59 1.46
CA LEU A 22 -15.29 1.92 1.76
C LEU A 22 -16.42 2.92 2.05
N LYS A 23 -17.54 2.84 1.33
CA LYS A 23 -18.71 3.67 1.60
C LYS A 23 -19.33 3.39 2.99
N GLN A 24 -19.38 2.13 3.43
CA GLN A 24 -19.85 1.83 4.78
C GLN A 24 -18.91 2.39 5.85
N VAL A 25 -17.59 2.28 5.64
CA VAL A 25 -16.57 2.82 6.54
C VAL A 25 -16.64 4.35 6.58
N HIS A 26 -16.78 5.01 5.44
CA HIS A 26 -16.91 6.47 5.37
C HIS A 26 -18.08 7.00 6.21
N ASN A 27 -19.22 6.30 6.19
CA ASN A 27 -20.42 6.73 6.92
C ASN A 27 -20.27 6.70 8.45
N VAL A 28 -19.27 5.98 8.99
CA VAL A 28 -19.03 5.89 10.44
C VAL A 28 -17.83 6.70 10.91
N ILE A 29 -17.02 7.21 9.98
CA ILE A 29 -15.88 8.08 10.29
C ILE A 29 -16.38 9.52 10.38
N LEU A 30 -16.07 10.20 11.48
CA LEU A 30 -16.55 11.56 11.73
C LEU A 30 -15.76 12.64 10.96
N GLN A 31 -14.47 12.41 10.71
CA GLN A 31 -13.53 13.36 10.05
C GLN A 31 -12.68 12.62 9.00
N PRO A 32 -13.28 12.19 7.88
CA PRO A 32 -12.61 11.39 6.85
C PRO A 32 -11.38 12.08 6.23
N GLU A 33 -11.36 13.41 6.18
CA GLU A 33 -10.26 14.25 5.69
C GLU A 33 -9.00 14.18 6.57
N LEU A 34 -9.13 13.82 7.84
CA LEU A 34 -8.00 13.68 8.76
C LEU A 34 -7.46 12.25 8.84
N VAL A 35 -7.99 11.33 8.02
CA VAL A 35 -7.60 9.92 8.03
C VAL A 35 -6.55 9.65 6.97
N MET A 36 -5.48 8.95 7.35
CA MET A 36 -4.62 8.26 6.40
C MET A 36 -5.10 6.83 6.24
N ILE A 37 -5.38 6.43 5.00
CA ILE A 37 -5.78 5.07 4.67
C ILE A 37 -4.57 4.36 4.07
N VAL A 38 -4.23 3.19 4.60
CA VAL A 38 -3.17 2.33 4.07
C VAL A 38 -3.79 1.02 3.62
N SER A 39 -3.67 0.68 2.34
CA SER A 39 -4.33 -0.50 1.75
C SER A 39 -3.41 -1.34 0.89
N ASP A 40 -3.87 -2.52 0.45
CA ASP A 40 -3.20 -3.25 -0.62
C ASP A 40 -3.22 -2.46 -1.94
N TRP A 41 -2.24 -2.72 -2.81
CA TRP A 41 -2.15 -2.16 -4.15
C TRP A 41 -3.04 -2.95 -5.11
N HIS A 42 -4.35 -2.69 -5.03
CA HIS A 42 -5.34 -3.26 -5.93
C HIS A 42 -6.11 -2.14 -6.64
N THR A 43 -6.30 -2.27 -7.96
CA THR A 43 -6.98 -1.24 -8.78
C THR A 43 -8.40 -0.95 -8.29
N GLY A 44 -9.13 -1.98 -7.86
CA GLY A 44 -10.45 -1.82 -7.27
C GLY A 44 -10.47 -0.99 -5.97
N ILE A 45 -9.44 -1.12 -5.13
CA ILE A 45 -9.29 -0.32 -3.92
C ILE A 45 -8.96 1.12 -4.30
N SER A 46 -7.98 1.32 -5.17
CA SER A 46 -7.55 2.65 -5.64
C SER A 46 -8.70 3.44 -6.27
N ASN A 47 -9.59 2.77 -7.01
CA ASN A 47 -10.79 3.40 -7.58
C ASN A 47 -11.82 3.75 -6.51
N GLY A 48 -12.07 2.85 -5.56
CA GLY A 48 -12.96 3.12 -4.43
C GLY A 48 -12.47 4.26 -3.55
N MET A 49 -11.16 4.32 -3.28
CA MET A 49 -10.50 5.40 -2.53
C MET A 49 -10.71 6.76 -3.20
N ARG A 50 -10.39 6.88 -4.49
CA ARG A 50 -10.62 8.13 -5.25
C ARG A 50 -12.08 8.57 -5.29
N THR A 51 -13.01 7.62 -5.18
CA THR A 51 -14.46 7.91 -5.25
C THR A 51 -15.04 8.28 -3.89
N ILE A 52 -14.62 7.61 -2.81
CA ILE A 52 -15.25 7.70 -1.49
C ILE A 52 -14.45 8.57 -0.52
N PHE A 53 -13.12 8.60 -0.64
CA PHE A 53 -12.21 9.36 0.21
C PHE A 53 -11.28 10.24 -0.65
N PRO A 54 -11.83 11.17 -1.47
CA PRO A 54 -11.02 11.96 -2.40
C PRO A 54 -9.99 12.85 -1.69
N ASP A 55 -10.28 13.28 -0.46
CA ASP A 55 -9.43 14.19 0.32
C ASP A 55 -8.52 13.48 1.33
N ALA A 56 -8.68 12.16 1.50
CA ALA A 56 -7.86 11.39 2.44
C ALA A 56 -6.49 11.06 1.83
N ALA A 57 -5.46 11.11 2.66
CA ALA A 57 -4.16 10.58 2.27
C ALA A 57 -4.26 9.05 2.09
N HIS A 58 -3.75 8.55 0.97
CA HIS A 58 -3.76 7.12 0.65
C HIS A 58 -2.34 6.61 0.43
N GLY A 59 -1.94 5.59 1.21
CA GLY A 59 -0.65 4.92 1.09
C GLY A 59 -0.81 3.43 0.77
N VAL A 60 0.22 2.85 0.16
CA VAL A 60 0.29 1.41 -0.06
C VAL A 60 0.84 0.71 1.19
N CYS A 61 0.23 -0.40 1.55
CA CYS A 61 0.64 -1.20 2.70
C CYS A 61 1.98 -1.90 2.42
N ALA A 62 3.03 -1.45 3.11
CA ALA A 62 4.37 -2.01 2.98
C ALA A 62 4.41 -3.54 3.17
N TYR A 63 3.60 -4.09 4.08
CA TYR A 63 3.50 -5.53 4.33
C TYR A 63 2.95 -6.30 3.11
N HIS A 64 1.82 -5.85 2.55
CA HIS A 64 1.22 -6.50 1.38
C HIS A 64 2.09 -6.33 0.14
N LEU A 65 2.70 -5.16 -0.03
CA LEU A 65 3.63 -4.93 -1.13
C LEU A 65 4.87 -5.82 -1.04
N ALA A 66 5.45 -6.03 0.16
CA ALA A 66 6.53 -7.00 0.32
C ALA A 66 6.10 -8.43 -0.03
N LYS A 67 4.87 -8.81 0.30
CA LYS A 67 4.30 -10.13 -0.06
C LYS A 67 4.14 -10.26 -1.58
N ASN A 68 3.64 -9.22 -2.24
CA ASN A 68 3.51 -9.17 -3.70
C ASN A 68 4.91 -9.24 -4.36
N LEU A 69 5.87 -8.43 -3.91
CA LEU A 69 7.26 -8.49 -4.36
C LEU A 69 7.86 -9.88 -4.18
N LYS A 70 7.64 -10.55 -3.05
CA LYS A 70 8.14 -11.90 -2.81
C LYS A 70 7.56 -12.93 -3.78
N GLN A 71 6.29 -12.77 -4.17
CA GLN A 71 5.65 -13.64 -5.16
C GLN A 71 6.14 -13.38 -6.58
N HIS A 72 6.46 -12.13 -6.94
CA HIS A 72 6.91 -11.76 -8.29
C HIS A 72 8.43 -11.95 -8.46
N CYS A 73 9.21 -11.67 -7.42
CA CYS A 73 10.66 -11.67 -7.41
C CYS A 73 11.27 -12.95 -6.78
N MET A 74 10.56 -14.08 -6.81
CA MET A 74 10.72 -15.36 -6.06
C MET A 74 12.13 -15.88 -5.65
N LYS A 75 13.24 -15.27 -6.08
CA LYS A 75 14.62 -15.70 -5.83
C LYS A 75 15.57 -14.61 -5.29
N ARG A 76 15.09 -13.41 -4.94
CA ARG A 76 15.94 -12.26 -4.56
C ARG A 76 15.74 -11.82 -3.10
N GLY A 77 16.43 -12.49 -2.18
CA GLY A 77 16.33 -12.19 -0.74
C GLY A 77 16.90 -10.83 -0.35
N ASP A 78 17.85 -10.32 -1.13
CA ASP A 78 18.43 -8.98 -1.07
C ASP A 78 17.40 -7.87 -1.34
N VAL A 79 16.55 -8.01 -2.38
CA VAL A 79 15.43 -7.08 -2.66
C VAL A 79 14.54 -6.93 -1.44
N ILE A 80 14.08 -8.05 -0.89
CA ILE A 80 13.12 -8.06 0.22
C ILE A 80 13.76 -7.45 1.47
N ASN A 81 15.03 -7.75 1.72
CA ASN A 81 15.77 -7.20 2.86
C ASN A 81 15.94 -5.67 2.75
N LEU A 82 16.41 -5.18 1.60
CA LEU A 82 16.57 -3.74 1.35
C LEU A 82 15.23 -3.00 1.43
N TYR A 83 14.19 -3.57 0.83
CA TYR A 83 12.84 -3.02 0.89
C TYR A 83 12.32 -2.92 2.32
N TYR A 84 12.39 -3.99 3.11
CA TYR A 84 11.95 -3.93 4.50
C TYR A 84 12.76 -2.91 5.29
N ARG A 85 14.08 -2.92 5.16
CA ARG A 85 14.94 -1.93 5.84
C ARG A 85 14.49 -0.51 5.50
N ALA A 86 14.24 -0.21 4.23
CA ALA A 86 13.76 1.10 3.80
C ALA A 86 12.44 1.46 4.52
N THR A 87 11.45 0.55 4.54
CA THR A 87 10.14 0.80 5.17
C THR A 87 10.17 1.04 6.68
N TYR A 88 11.27 0.67 7.37
CA TYR A 88 11.46 0.93 8.80
C TYR A 88 12.31 2.17 9.10
N MET A 89 12.81 2.89 8.09
CA MET A 89 13.60 4.09 8.32
C MET A 89 12.73 5.25 8.78
N TYR A 90 13.18 5.94 9.82
CA TYR A 90 12.52 7.15 10.32
C TYR A 90 12.90 8.41 9.53
N HIS A 91 14.05 8.40 8.88
CA HIS A 91 14.55 9.53 8.11
C HIS A 91 14.47 9.28 6.61
N VAL A 92 13.92 10.24 5.89
CA VAL A 92 13.78 10.17 4.41
C VAL A 92 15.14 9.96 3.74
N GLY A 93 16.21 10.61 4.22
CA GLY A 93 17.55 10.41 3.66
C GLY A 93 18.08 8.97 3.79
N GLU A 94 17.71 8.24 4.85
CA GLU A 94 18.08 6.83 5.01
C GLU A 94 17.22 5.91 4.12
N PHE A 95 15.93 6.23 4.00
CA PHE A 95 15.02 5.59 3.06
C PHE A 95 15.54 5.73 1.62
N ASP A 96 15.82 6.95 1.18
CA ASP A 96 16.31 7.27 -0.16
C ASP A 96 17.62 6.55 -0.47
N ARG A 97 18.53 6.48 0.51
CA ARG A 97 19.79 5.74 0.37
C ARG A 97 19.56 4.26 0.10
N LEU A 98 18.64 3.62 0.83
CA LEU A 98 18.32 2.21 0.66
C LEU A 98 17.56 1.95 -0.65
N MET A 99 16.68 2.86 -1.04
CA MET A 99 15.98 2.78 -2.32
C MET A 99 16.93 2.99 -3.51
N ALA A 100 17.93 3.86 -3.39
CA ALA A 100 19.00 4.01 -4.37
C ALA A 100 19.89 2.76 -4.48
N GLU A 101 20.20 2.12 -3.34
CA GLU A 101 20.90 0.83 -3.31
C GLU A 101 20.06 -0.26 -4.02
N LEU A 102 18.76 -0.35 -3.72
CA LEU A 102 17.84 -1.26 -4.38
C LEU A 102 17.79 -1.00 -5.89
N LYS A 103 17.73 0.26 -6.32
CA LYS A 103 17.78 0.64 -7.75
C LYS A 103 19.07 0.19 -8.43
N SER A 104 20.20 0.35 -7.76
CA SER A 104 21.51 -0.03 -8.31
C SER A 104 21.61 -1.54 -8.57
N ILE A 105 20.98 -2.36 -7.72
CA ILE A 105 21.06 -3.82 -7.80
C ILE A 105 19.92 -4.38 -8.67
N HIS A 106 18.73 -3.77 -8.58
CA HIS A 106 17.50 -4.25 -9.19
C HIS A 106 16.66 -3.11 -9.78
N PRO A 107 17.12 -2.47 -10.89
CA PRO A 107 16.45 -1.31 -11.46
C PRO A 107 14.99 -1.59 -11.88
N LYS A 108 14.69 -2.77 -12.42
CA LYS A 108 13.31 -3.13 -12.79
C LYS A 108 12.37 -3.21 -11.59
N VAL A 109 12.85 -3.73 -10.47
CA VAL A 109 12.03 -3.83 -9.23
C VAL A 109 11.83 -2.44 -8.65
N TYR A 110 12.84 -1.58 -8.73
CA TYR A 110 12.69 -0.18 -8.37
C TYR A 110 11.62 0.51 -9.24
N ASP A 111 11.65 0.34 -10.56
CA ASP A 111 10.66 0.96 -11.45
C ASP A 111 9.23 0.48 -11.11
N GLU A 112 9.05 -0.82 -10.86
CA GLU A 112 7.77 -1.39 -10.38
C GLU A 112 7.34 -0.77 -9.03
N LEU A 113 8.27 -0.54 -8.10
CA LEU A 113 7.99 0.09 -6.81
C LEU A 113 7.56 1.56 -6.96
N ILE A 114 8.20 2.31 -7.86
CA ILE A 114 7.81 3.70 -8.15
C ILE A 114 6.42 3.74 -8.81
N GLU A 115 6.11 2.80 -9.72
CA GLU A 115 4.78 2.72 -10.35
C GLU A 115 3.65 2.49 -9.35
N VAL A 116 3.92 1.77 -8.24
CA VAL A 116 2.94 1.56 -7.17
C VAL A 116 2.88 2.69 -6.14
N GLY A 117 3.70 3.74 -6.28
CA GLY A 117 3.67 4.94 -5.45
C GLY A 117 4.55 4.89 -4.21
N ILE A 118 5.67 4.15 -4.26
CA ILE A 118 6.76 4.21 -3.26
C ILE A 118 7.87 5.15 -3.73
#